data_AF-A0A938DRE1-F1
#
_entry.id   AF-A0A938DRE1-F1
#
_cell.length_a   1.000
_cell.length_b   1.000
_cell.length_c   1.000
_cell.angle_alpha   90.00
_cell.angle_beta   90.00
_cell.angle_gamma   90.00
#
_symmetry.space_group_name_H-M   'P 1'
#
loop_
_entity.id
_entity.type
_entity.pdbx_description
1 polymer ?
#
loop_
_entity_poly.entity_id
_entity_poly.type
_entity_poly.pdbx_seq_one_letter_code
_entity_poly.pdbx_strand_id
1 'polypeptide(L)'
;MNDFMGQVAGTVVGRWYVTIFGITFAVLAIRHMGWRRTILYTAGALVVGGLAENGSVLWGVPYTGYSFNPDLRGEELHLGSVPLMVSLSYTFMAYFAFGAARLVVGGPHRTRSRTPVLEYLVAVMLAVWIIWAIDPISRLGEHFFLGSLFAYDGPGFWFGLPLGSQIGFTVTQGVLIGFLTYLMRDERPTPVASVWKHPQFGALGGIIGQLLFMTSTAFWVARTVDDPEVAVTADALAGSAFIMGIPVVLMTAVHWRSLSLSESREQADRLELDELVEPLGAVLTPEATGLEPSER
;
A
#
# COMPACT_ATOMS: atom_id res chain seq x y z
N MET A 1 33.71 11.65 10.38
CA MET A 1 33.46 10.26 9.94
C MET A 1 32.71 9.45 11.00
N ASN A 2 33.04 9.58 12.30
CA ASN A 2 32.29 8.96 13.40
C ASN A 2 30.83 9.45 13.51
N ASP A 3 30.57 10.72 13.19
CA ASP A 3 29.24 11.33 13.28
C ASP A 3 28.27 10.85 12.18
N PHE A 4 28.76 10.73 10.94
CA PHE A 4 27.98 10.20 9.81
C PHE A 4 27.66 8.71 9.97
N MET A 5 28.62 7.89 10.41
CA MET A 5 28.34 6.47 10.71
C MET A 5 27.37 6.33 11.88
N GLY A 6 27.45 7.22 12.87
CA GLY A 6 26.49 7.33 13.96
C GLY A 6 25.07 7.63 13.47
N GLN A 7 24.90 8.58 12.57
CA GLN A 7 23.59 8.93 11.99
C GLN A 7 23.01 7.83 11.11
N VAL A 8 23.86 7.14 10.34
CA VAL A 8 23.44 5.94 9.59
C VAL A 8 22.98 4.85 10.56
N ALA A 9 23.74 4.60 11.62
CA ALA A 9 23.39 3.61 12.64
C ALA A 9 22.11 3.99 13.39
N GLY A 10 21.91 5.27 13.76
CA GLY A 10 20.68 5.76 14.38
C GLY A 10 19.47 5.59 13.46
N THR A 11 19.62 5.90 12.17
CA THR A 11 18.56 5.68 11.16
C THR A 11 18.24 4.20 10.97
N VAL A 12 19.24 3.31 10.97
CA VAL A 12 19.04 1.88 10.68
C VAL A 12 18.61 1.09 11.93
N VAL A 13 19.20 1.38 13.08
CA VAL A 13 19.01 0.64 14.34
C VAL A 13 17.97 1.32 15.23
N GLY A 14 18.04 2.66 15.38
CA GLY A 14 17.08 3.42 16.18
C GLY A 14 15.66 3.38 15.60
N ARG A 15 15.55 3.22 14.28
CA ARG A 15 14.28 3.09 13.55
C ARG A 15 14.11 1.69 12.95
N TRP A 16 14.36 0.66 13.75
CA TRP A 16 14.35 -0.76 13.33
C TRP A 16 13.13 -1.16 12.49
N TYR A 17 11.95 -0.60 12.80
CA TYR A 17 10.71 -0.86 12.07
C TYR A 17 10.76 -0.32 10.63
N VAL A 18 11.26 0.91 10.42
CA VAL A 18 11.46 1.51 9.09
C VAL A 18 12.44 0.67 8.28
N THR A 19 13.51 0.18 8.92
CA THR A 19 14.49 -0.70 8.29
C THR A 19 13.85 -2.01 7.83
N ILE A 20 13.06 -2.67 8.69
CA ILE A 20 12.35 -3.90 8.32
C ILE A 20 11.38 -3.67 7.15
N PHE A 21 10.59 -2.59 7.20
CA PHE A 21 9.66 -2.26 6.11
C PHE A 21 10.41 -1.88 4.83
N GLY A 22 11.51 -1.15 4.92
CA GLY A 22 12.36 -0.78 3.80
C GLY A 22 13.01 -1.99 3.12
N ILE A 23 13.53 -2.95 3.90
CA ILE A 23 14.07 -4.21 3.38
C ILE A 23 12.96 -5.04 2.74
N THR A 24 11.81 -5.17 3.41
CA THR A 24 10.64 -5.91 2.90
C THR A 24 10.17 -5.32 1.58
N PHE A 25 10.05 -3.99 1.51
CA PHE A 25 9.78 -3.26 0.28
C PHE A 25 10.81 -3.59 -0.80
N ALA A 26 12.10 -3.42 -0.54
CA ALA A 26 13.14 -3.65 -1.54
C ALA A 26 13.06 -5.07 -2.11
N VAL A 27 12.91 -6.08 -1.25
CA VAL A 27 12.80 -7.49 -1.64
C VAL A 27 11.55 -7.73 -2.50
N LEU A 28 10.39 -7.27 -2.06
CA LEU A 28 9.13 -7.48 -2.79
C LEU A 28 9.11 -6.70 -4.11
N ALA A 29 9.53 -5.44 -4.08
CA ALA A 29 9.55 -4.55 -5.22
C ALA A 29 10.54 -5.02 -6.30
N ILE A 30 11.75 -5.43 -5.92
CA ILE A 30 12.72 -5.98 -6.88
C ILE A 30 12.17 -7.25 -7.53
N ARG A 31 11.47 -8.12 -6.79
CA ARG A 31 10.84 -9.32 -7.35
C ARG A 31 9.65 -9.01 -8.25
N HIS A 32 8.89 -7.95 -7.94
CA HIS A 32 7.69 -7.58 -8.69
C HIS A 32 8.01 -6.77 -9.95
N MET A 33 8.72 -5.66 -9.82
CA MET A 33 8.97 -4.70 -10.91
C MET A 33 10.39 -4.71 -11.46
N GLY A 34 11.31 -5.47 -10.85
CA GLY A 34 12.72 -5.49 -11.21
C GLY A 34 13.50 -4.30 -10.65
N TRP A 35 14.80 -4.50 -10.42
CA TRP A 35 15.65 -3.54 -9.72
C TRP A 35 15.68 -2.13 -10.32
N ARG A 36 15.62 -2.00 -11.66
CA ARG A 36 15.65 -0.69 -12.34
C ARG A 36 14.43 0.16 -12.00
N ARG A 37 13.23 -0.44 -12.07
CA ARG A 37 11.98 0.24 -11.73
C ARG A 37 11.92 0.53 -10.24
N THR A 38 12.42 -0.38 -9.41
CA THR A 38 12.54 -0.14 -7.96
C THR A 38 13.39 1.09 -7.65
N ILE A 39 14.59 1.20 -8.21
CA ILE A 39 15.45 2.37 -7.98
C ILE A 39 14.80 3.64 -8.50
N LEU A 40 14.23 3.61 -9.71
CA LEU A 40 13.56 4.77 -10.30
C LEU A 40 12.37 5.24 -9.44
N TYR A 41 11.55 4.30 -8.96
CA TYR A 41 10.45 4.59 -8.07
C TYR A 41 10.94 5.16 -6.74
N THR A 42 11.91 4.50 -6.08
CA THR A 42 12.47 4.97 -4.80
C THR A 42 13.04 6.38 -4.93
N ALA A 43 13.79 6.68 -5.99
CA ALA A 43 14.33 8.01 -6.23
C ALA A 43 13.21 9.05 -6.41
N GLY A 44 12.19 8.75 -7.22
CA GLY A 44 11.06 9.65 -7.40
C GLY A 44 10.25 9.85 -6.11
N ALA A 45 10.07 8.80 -5.32
CA ALA A 45 9.36 8.86 -4.06
C ALA A 45 10.10 9.68 -3.00
N LEU A 46 11.43 9.57 -2.94
CA LEU A 46 12.26 10.42 -2.09
C LEU A 46 12.18 11.89 -2.48
N VAL A 47 12.16 12.20 -3.79
CA VAL A 47 12.00 13.58 -4.26
C VAL A 47 10.61 14.13 -3.90
N VAL A 48 9.55 13.40 -4.24
CA VAL A 48 8.17 13.85 -3.96
C VAL A 48 7.92 13.97 -2.47
N GLY A 49 8.33 12.97 -1.68
CA GLY A 49 8.22 12.99 -0.23
C GLY A 49 9.04 14.14 0.37
N GLY A 50 10.29 14.29 -0.03
CA GLY A 50 11.14 15.38 0.42
C GLY A 50 10.58 16.76 0.12
N LEU A 51 10.01 16.96 -1.07
CA LEU A 51 9.36 18.23 -1.45
C LEU A 51 8.10 18.50 -0.62
N ALA A 52 7.25 17.51 -0.40
CA ALA A 52 6.03 17.67 0.39
C ALA A 52 6.35 17.96 1.87
N GLU A 53 7.28 17.20 2.44
CA GLU A 53 7.77 17.35 3.81
C GLU A 53 8.40 18.72 4.05
N ASN A 54 9.41 19.07 3.24
CA ASN A 54 10.07 20.37 3.37
C ASN A 54 9.12 21.52 3.05
N GLY A 55 8.21 21.36 2.09
CA GLY A 55 7.18 22.35 1.80
C GLY A 55 6.24 22.59 2.97
N SER A 56 5.91 21.55 3.72
CA SER A 56 5.03 21.66 4.89
C SER A 56 5.75 22.35 6.06
N VAL A 57 7.03 22.04 6.26
CA VAL A 57 7.83 22.72 7.29
C VAL A 57 8.09 24.20 6.95
N LEU A 58 8.32 24.52 5.67
CA LEU A 58 8.68 25.88 5.24
C LEU A 58 7.47 26.80 4.97
N TRP A 59 6.40 26.25 4.40
CA TRP A 59 5.24 27.00 3.91
C TRP A 59 3.90 26.46 4.40
N GLY A 60 3.89 25.37 5.16
CA GLY A 60 2.65 24.73 5.64
C GLY A 60 1.88 23.96 4.56
N VAL A 61 2.49 23.67 3.40
CA VAL A 61 1.84 22.97 2.28
C VAL A 61 2.70 21.79 1.81
N PRO A 62 2.13 20.57 1.62
CA PRO A 62 0.70 20.28 1.59
C PRO A 62 0.08 19.83 2.93
N TYR A 63 0.86 19.59 3.99
CA TYR A 63 0.34 18.91 5.18
C TYR A 63 -0.14 19.82 6.33
N THR A 64 -0.43 21.09 6.06
CA THR A 64 -0.51 22.13 7.11
C THR A 64 0.88 22.37 7.74
N GLY A 65 1.07 23.49 8.46
CA GLY A 65 2.30 23.71 9.22
C GLY A 65 2.48 22.64 10.30
N TYR A 66 3.68 22.07 10.38
CA TYR A 66 4.09 21.24 11.50
C TYR A 66 5.61 21.27 11.65
N SER A 67 6.07 21.01 12.87
CA SER A 67 7.49 20.97 13.22
C SER A 67 7.89 19.58 13.71
N PHE A 68 9.04 19.11 13.27
CA PHE A 68 9.70 17.93 13.82
C PHE A 68 10.43 18.26 15.12
N ASN A 69 10.56 17.26 15.99
CA ASN A 69 11.35 17.40 17.21
C ASN A 69 12.82 17.75 16.86
N PRO A 70 13.35 18.89 17.33
CA PRO A 70 14.70 19.34 17.02
C PRO A 70 15.78 18.37 17.55
N ASP A 71 15.48 17.57 18.57
CA ASP A 71 16.42 16.61 19.17
C ASP A 71 16.80 15.47 18.21
N LEU A 72 16.02 15.26 17.15
CA LEU A 72 16.34 14.27 16.10
C LEU A 72 17.54 14.70 15.23
N ARG A 73 17.92 15.99 15.25
CA ARG A 73 19.05 16.50 14.45
C ARG A 73 20.38 16.10 15.05
N GLY A 74 21.19 15.40 14.23
CA GLY A 74 22.50 14.88 14.63
C GLY A 74 22.51 13.40 14.96
N GLU A 75 21.33 12.80 15.19
CA GLU A 75 21.18 11.37 15.48
C GLU A 75 20.72 10.55 14.26
N GLU A 76 20.08 11.19 13.28
CA GLU A 76 19.54 10.55 12.07
C GLU A 76 19.90 11.32 10.79
N LEU A 77 19.85 10.64 9.65
CA LEU A 77 20.02 11.27 8.33
C LEU A 77 18.82 12.17 8.01
N HIS A 78 19.07 13.34 7.42
CA HIS A 78 18.04 14.31 7.04
C HIS A 78 18.06 14.60 5.53
N LEU A 79 16.88 14.82 4.98
CA LEU A 79 16.67 15.37 3.64
C LEU A 79 16.15 16.81 3.78
N GLY A 80 17.07 17.77 3.82
CA GLY A 80 16.76 19.15 4.15
C GLY A 80 16.41 19.29 5.63
N SER A 81 15.21 19.80 5.93
CA SER A 81 14.74 20.02 7.29
C SER A 81 14.12 18.78 7.94
N VAL A 82 13.93 17.69 7.19
CA VAL A 82 13.12 16.53 7.59
C VAL A 82 13.94 15.26 7.67
N PRO A 83 13.72 14.38 8.67
CA PRO A 83 14.37 13.07 8.74
C PRO A 83 14.14 12.22 7.48
N LEU A 84 15.20 11.62 6.95
CA LEU A 84 15.17 10.79 5.73
C LEU A 84 14.17 9.62 5.84
N MET A 85 13.99 9.10 7.06
CA MET A 85 13.05 8.01 7.36
C MET A 85 11.63 8.35 6.88
N VAL A 86 11.21 9.61 7.00
CA VAL A 86 9.84 10.03 6.68
C VAL A 86 9.58 9.86 5.18
N SER A 87 10.51 10.36 4.35
CA SER A 87 10.45 10.21 2.90
C SER A 87 10.61 8.75 2.45
N LEU A 88 11.45 7.97 3.14
CA LEU A 88 11.57 6.53 2.90
C LEU A 88 10.26 5.80 3.23
N SER A 89 9.54 6.22 4.26
CA SER A 89 8.28 5.61 4.67
C SER A 89 7.19 5.79 3.63
N TYR A 90 7.12 6.97 3.00
CA TYR A 90 6.21 7.19 1.88
C TYR A 90 6.48 6.25 0.70
N THR A 91 7.75 5.91 0.48
CA THR A 91 8.16 4.99 -0.60
C THR A 91 7.54 3.61 -0.41
N PHE A 92 7.78 2.97 0.74
CA PHE A 92 7.29 1.61 0.97
C PHE A 92 5.79 1.54 1.25
N MET A 93 5.20 2.56 1.89
CA MET A 93 3.75 2.59 2.13
C MET A 93 2.95 2.64 0.83
N ALA A 94 3.31 3.54 -0.10
CA ALA A 94 2.67 3.61 -1.41
C ALA A 94 2.84 2.30 -2.19
N TYR A 95 4.00 1.65 -2.09
CA TYR A 95 4.23 0.34 -2.73
C TYR A 95 3.35 -0.77 -2.12
N PHE A 96 3.28 -0.86 -0.79
CA PHE A 96 2.43 -1.86 -0.15
C PHE A 96 0.96 -1.64 -0.49
N ALA A 97 0.49 -0.39 -0.45
CA ALA A 97 -0.86 0.01 -0.88
C ALA A 97 -1.15 -0.38 -2.33
N PHE A 98 -0.23 -0.09 -3.24
CA PHE A 98 -0.31 -0.45 -4.65
C PHE A 98 -0.41 -1.97 -4.87
N GLY A 99 0.48 -2.75 -4.26
CA GLY A 99 0.47 -4.21 -4.37
C GLY A 99 -0.79 -4.81 -3.74
N ALA A 100 -1.16 -4.38 -2.54
CA ALA A 100 -2.35 -4.84 -1.85
C ALA A 100 -3.62 -4.57 -2.66
N ALA A 101 -3.76 -3.36 -3.23
CA ALA A 101 -4.92 -3.02 -4.05
C ALA A 101 -5.05 -3.90 -5.29
N ARG A 102 -3.93 -4.28 -5.93
CA ARG A 102 -3.96 -5.21 -7.07
C ARG A 102 -4.53 -6.58 -6.69
N LEU A 103 -4.18 -7.09 -5.51
CA LEU A 103 -4.75 -8.34 -4.98
C LEU A 103 -6.21 -8.16 -4.56
N VAL A 104 -6.54 -7.09 -3.83
CA VAL A 104 -7.91 -6.81 -3.37
C VAL A 104 -8.85 -6.67 -4.57
N VAL A 105 -8.48 -5.86 -5.57
CA VAL A 105 -9.33 -5.58 -6.73
C VAL A 105 -9.28 -6.72 -7.76
N GLY A 106 -8.09 -7.23 -8.07
CA GLY A 106 -7.89 -8.28 -9.08
C GLY A 106 -8.32 -9.68 -8.63
N GLY A 107 -8.42 -9.90 -7.32
CA GLY A 107 -8.81 -11.17 -6.73
C GLY A 107 -7.64 -12.16 -6.60
N PRO A 108 -7.89 -13.33 -5.98
CA PRO A 108 -6.84 -14.28 -5.63
C PRO A 108 -6.26 -15.05 -6.83
N HIS A 109 -6.91 -14.99 -7.99
CA HIS A 109 -6.59 -15.80 -9.17
C HIS A 109 -5.95 -15.03 -10.34
N ARG A 110 -5.67 -13.73 -10.17
CA ARG A 110 -5.00 -12.91 -11.20
C ARG A 110 -4.04 -11.94 -10.55
N THR A 111 -2.86 -11.77 -11.15
CA THR A 111 -1.80 -10.88 -10.60
C THR A 111 -2.20 -9.40 -10.51
N ARG A 112 -3.18 -8.98 -11.31
CA ARG A 112 -3.77 -7.65 -11.33
C ARG A 112 -5.16 -7.69 -11.98
N SER A 113 -5.97 -6.67 -11.72
CA SER A 113 -7.28 -6.44 -12.32
C SER A 113 -7.19 -6.01 -13.80
N ARG A 114 -8.29 -6.21 -14.53
CA ARG A 114 -8.52 -5.61 -15.86
C ARG A 114 -8.90 -4.12 -15.79
N THR A 115 -9.12 -3.57 -14.60
CA THR A 115 -9.54 -2.18 -14.35
C THR A 115 -8.48 -1.43 -13.52
N PRO A 116 -7.37 -0.96 -14.14
CA PRO A 116 -6.28 -0.28 -13.43
C PRO A 116 -6.71 0.95 -12.62
N VAL A 117 -7.77 1.64 -13.06
CA VAL A 117 -8.33 2.79 -12.35
C VAL A 117 -8.87 2.40 -10.97
N LEU A 118 -9.51 1.22 -10.84
CA LEU A 118 -9.97 0.74 -9.54
C LEU A 118 -8.79 0.33 -8.65
N GLU A 119 -7.73 -0.26 -9.22
CA GLU A 119 -6.50 -0.56 -8.48
C GLU A 119 -5.88 0.73 -7.91
N TYR A 120 -5.82 1.78 -8.72
CA TYR A 120 -5.33 3.09 -8.30
C TYR A 120 -6.17 3.68 -7.16
N LEU A 121 -7.49 3.74 -7.32
CA LEU A 121 -8.40 4.32 -6.31
C LEU A 121 -8.33 3.56 -4.99
N VAL A 122 -8.34 2.22 -5.05
CA VAL A 122 -8.22 1.38 -3.85
C VAL A 122 -6.83 1.51 -3.23
N ALA A 123 -5.77 1.60 -4.03
CA ALA A 123 -4.42 1.83 -3.51
C ALA A 123 -4.32 3.16 -2.77
N VAL A 124 -4.82 4.25 -3.34
CA VAL A 124 -4.82 5.57 -2.66
C VAL A 124 -5.62 5.49 -1.36
N MET A 125 -6.80 4.87 -1.39
CA MET A 125 -7.62 4.66 -0.20
C MET A 125 -6.86 3.86 0.88
N LEU A 126 -6.22 2.74 0.52
CA LEU A 126 -5.47 1.92 1.47
C LEU A 126 -4.27 2.67 2.07
N ALA A 127 -3.56 3.46 1.26
CA ALA A 127 -2.44 4.27 1.72
C ALA A 127 -2.88 5.37 2.71
N VAL A 128 -4.05 5.97 2.50
CA VAL A 128 -4.61 6.98 3.42
C VAL A 128 -5.19 6.33 4.67
N TRP A 129 -5.92 5.23 4.51
CA TRP A 129 -6.57 4.53 5.61
C TRP A 129 -5.58 4.05 6.67
N ILE A 130 -4.42 3.53 6.26
CA ILE A 130 -3.41 3.06 7.22
C ILE A 130 -2.87 4.22 8.07
N ILE A 131 -2.76 5.44 7.50
CA ILE A 131 -2.33 6.64 8.22
C ILE A 131 -3.36 7.11 9.25
N TRP A 132 -4.66 6.88 9.00
CA TRP A 132 -5.69 7.16 10.00
C TRP A 132 -5.54 6.31 11.27
N ALA A 133 -4.82 5.18 11.22
CA ALA A 133 -4.42 4.46 12.42
C ALA A 133 -3.04 4.91 12.93
N ILE A 134 -2.04 4.96 12.05
CA ILE A 134 -0.64 5.19 12.44
C ILE A 134 -0.42 6.57 13.07
N ASP A 135 -0.93 7.64 12.44
CA ASP A 135 -0.59 9.00 12.87
C ASP A 135 -1.19 9.36 14.22
N PRO A 136 -2.47 9.06 14.53
CA PRO A 136 -2.99 9.33 15.85
C PRO A 136 -2.29 8.52 16.95
N ILE A 137 -1.95 7.25 16.66
CA ILE A 137 -1.25 6.39 17.61
C ILE A 137 0.16 6.92 17.86
N SER A 138 0.82 7.43 16.81
CA SER A 138 2.14 8.07 16.92
C SER A 138 2.11 9.35 17.77
N ARG A 139 0.95 10.00 17.91
CA ARG A 139 0.75 11.19 18.76
C ARG A 139 0.50 10.87 20.23
N LEU A 140 0.41 9.59 20.62
CA LEU A 140 0.47 9.21 22.04
C LEU A 140 1.85 9.52 22.65
N GLY A 141 2.81 9.98 21.84
CA GLY A 141 4.03 10.67 22.30
C GLY A 141 4.94 9.75 23.08
N GLU A 142 5.30 10.15 24.30
CA GLU A 142 6.19 9.38 25.19
C GLU A 142 5.63 8.01 25.58
N HIS A 143 4.31 7.83 25.49
CA HIS A 143 3.66 6.55 25.78
C HIS A 143 3.71 5.59 24.58
N PHE A 144 4.16 6.06 23.43
CA PHE A 144 4.36 5.26 22.23
C PHE A 144 5.86 5.05 22.00
N PHE A 145 6.23 3.90 21.44
CA PHE A 145 7.63 3.51 21.29
C PHE A 145 8.44 4.43 20.34
N LEU A 146 7.80 5.38 19.65
CA LEU A 146 8.45 6.39 18.81
C LEU A 146 8.78 7.71 19.51
N GLY A 147 8.24 7.94 20.71
CA GLY A 147 8.34 9.22 21.40
C GLY A 147 7.61 10.37 20.68
N SER A 148 7.90 11.61 21.07
CA SER A 148 7.37 12.81 20.43
C SER A 148 8.10 13.10 19.11
N LEU A 149 7.47 12.75 17.98
CA LEU A 149 8.06 12.89 16.63
C LEU A 149 7.77 14.25 15.98
N PHE A 150 6.52 14.69 16.01
CA PHE A 150 6.06 15.90 15.34
C PHE A 150 4.82 16.47 16.01
N ALA A 151 4.60 17.77 15.84
CA ALA A 151 3.42 18.48 16.30
C ALA A 151 2.83 19.33 15.17
N TYR A 152 1.52 19.19 14.93
CA TYR A 152 0.79 19.96 13.93
C TYR A 152 0.28 21.29 14.47
N ASP A 153 0.28 22.30 13.61
CA ASP A 153 -0.37 23.58 13.86
C ASP A 153 -1.86 23.52 13.45
N GLY A 154 -2.74 24.04 14.31
CA GLY A 154 -4.16 24.26 13.98
C GLY A 154 -5.16 23.24 14.55
N PRO A 155 -6.45 23.35 14.18
CA PRO A 155 -7.52 22.57 14.80
C PRO A 155 -7.46 21.10 14.39
N GLY A 156 -7.73 20.22 15.36
CA GLY A 156 -7.81 18.79 15.15
C GLY A 156 -9.08 18.35 14.42
N PHE A 157 -8.97 17.32 13.58
CA PHE A 157 -10.09 16.63 12.94
C PHE A 157 -10.15 15.16 13.37
N TRP A 158 -9.25 14.32 12.86
CA TRP A 158 -9.22 12.89 13.15
C TRP A 158 -8.26 12.62 14.31
N PHE A 159 -8.80 12.41 15.51
CA PHE A 159 -8.02 12.27 16.75
C PHE A 159 -6.98 13.37 16.94
N GLY A 160 -7.34 14.59 16.56
CA GLY A 160 -6.49 15.79 16.66
C GLY A 160 -5.59 16.07 15.44
N LEU A 161 -5.62 15.22 14.40
CA LEU A 161 -4.87 15.49 13.16
C LEU A 161 -5.62 16.50 12.27
N PRO A 162 -4.96 17.51 11.69
CA PRO A 162 -5.63 18.49 10.82
C PRO A 162 -6.18 17.85 9.55
N LEU A 163 -7.37 18.27 9.11
CA LEU A 163 -7.96 17.83 7.84
C LEU A 163 -7.06 18.19 6.64
N GLY A 164 -6.42 19.36 6.68
CA GLY A 164 -5.48 19.80 5.64
C GLY A 164 -4.32 18.82 5.45
N SER A 165 -3.75 18.31 6.56
CA SER A 165 -2.72 17.27 6.52
C SER A 165 -3.19 16.03 5.79
N GLN A 166 -4.39 15.54 6.13
CA GLN A 166 -4.97 14.34 5.52
C GLN A 166 -5.20 14.48 4.01
N ILE A 167 -5.69 15.65 3.58
CA ILE A 167 -5.88 15.95 2.15
C ILE A 167 -4.53 16.02 1.45
N GLY A 168 -3.56 16.74 2.01
CA GLY A 168 -2.21 16.83 1.46
C GLY A 168 -1.56 15.45 1.32
N PHE A 169 -1.69 14.62 2.35
CA PHE A 169 -1.16 13.26 2.35
C PHE A 169 -1.83 12.39 1.28
N THR A 170 -3.15 12.52 1.12
CA THR A 170 -3.89 11.85 0.04
C THR A 170 -3.35 12.24 -1.34
N VAL A 171 -3.06 13.52 -1.56
CA VAL A 171 -2.48 14.00 -2.83
C VAL A 171 -1.09 13.42 -3.04
N THR A 172 -0.22 13.46 -2.03
CA THR A 172 1.13 12.88 -2.12
C THR A 172 1.07 11.39 -2.47
N GLN A 173 0.24 10.60 -1.76
CA GLN A 173 0.06 9.19 -2.05
C GLN A 173 -0.52 8.95 -3.45
N GLY A 174 -1.48 9.79 -3.88
CA GLY A 174 -2.01 9.78 -5.24
C GLY A 174 -0.92 9.94 -6.30
N VAL A 175 0.01 10.88 -6.09
CA VAL A 175 1.16 11.07 -6.99
C VAL A 175 2.08 9.85 -7.01
N LEU A 176 2.44 9.31 -5.84
CA LEU A 176 3.35 8.15 -5.73
C LEU A 176 2.74 6.87 -6.33
N ILE A 177 1.48 6.60 -6.03
CA ILE A 177 0.74 5.46 -6.57
C ILE A 177 0.45 5.65 -8.05
N GLY A 178 0.21 6.88 -8.49
CA GLY A 178 0.11 7.23 -9.91
C GLY A 178 1.42 6.93 -10.63
N PHE A 179 2.56 7.24 -10.02
CA PHE A 179 3.87 6.92 -10.56
C PHE A 179 4.10 5.40 -10.65
N LEU A 180 3.75 4.63 -9.62
CA LEU A 180 3.79 3.16 -9.68
C LEU A 180 2.88 2.59 -10.77
N THR A 181 1.65 3.11 -10.87
CA THR A 181 0.66 2.71 -11.87
C THR A 181 1.20 2.96 -13.28
N TYR A 182 1.85 4.11 -13.49
CA TYR A 182 2.52 4.45 -14.73
C TYR A 182 3.70 3.51 -15.05
N LEU A 183 4.59 3.26 -14.09
CA LEU A 183 5.77 2.39 -14.27
C LEU A 183 5.38 0.94 -14.60
N MET A 184 4.21 0.50 -14.14
CA MET A 184 3.71 -0.86 -14.31
C MET A 184 2.53 -0.96 -15.29
N ARG A 185 2.30 0.07 -16.12
CA ARG A 185 1.15 0.11 -17.05
C ARG A 185 1.17 -1.03 -18.08
N ASP A 186 2.36 -1.45 -18.50
CA ASP A 186 2.55 -2.47 -19.54
C ASP A 186 2.45 -3.92 -19.01
N GLU A 187 2.29 -4.09 -17.70
CA GLU A 187 2.15 -5.41 -17.09
C GLU A 187 0.79 -6.03 -17.43
N ARG A 188 0.82 -7.24 -17.98
CA ARG A 188 -0.39 -7.97 -18.35
C ARG A 188 -0.96 -8.75 -17.16
N PRO A 189 -2.29 -8.84 -17.01
CA PRO A 189 -2.90 -9.75 -16.05
C PRO A 189 -2.53 -11.20 -16.38
N THR A 190 -2.02 -11.93 -15.40
CA THR A 190 -1.67 -13.35 -15.54
C THR A 190 -2.39 -14.19 -14.48
N PRO A 191 -2.82 -15.43 -14.80
CA PRO A 191 -3.47 -16.30 -13.84
C PRO A 191 -2.57 -16.67 -12.66
N VAL A 192 -3.18 -16.87 -11.49
CA VAL A 192 -2.53 -17.28 -10.24
C VAL A 192 -3.29 -18.47 -9.66
N ALA A 193 -2.57 -19.53 -9.30
CA ALA A 193 -3.18 -20.76 -8.83
C ALA A 193 -3.87 -20.62 -7.45
N SER A 194 -3.39 -19.73 -6.59
CA SER A 194 -3.91 -19.53 -5.24
C SER A 194 -3.43 -18.19 -4.66
N VAL A 195 -4.21 -17.63 -3.72
CA VAL A 195 -3.86 -16.41 -2.98
C VAL A 195 -2.48 -16.49 -2.31
N TRP A 196 -2.09 -17.67 -1.83
CA TRP A 196 -0.79 -17.88 -1.15
C TRP A 196 0.41 -17.79 -2.10
N LYS A 197 0.19 -18.00 -3.40
CA LYS A 197 1.20 -17.85 -4.46
C LYS A 197 1.10 -16.50 -5.15
N HIS A 198 0.20 -15.62 -4.69
CA HIS A 198 -0.01 -14.33 -5.32
C HIS A 198 1.21 -13.41 -5.09
N PRO A 199 1.78 -12.78 -6.13
CA PRO A 199 2.99 -11.97 -5.98
C PRO A 199 2.80 -10.79 -5.03
N GLN A 200 1.57 -10.30 -4.89
CA GLN A 200 1.23 -9.18 -4.02
C GLN A 200 0.76 -9.58 -2.62
N PHE A 201 0.77 -10.87 -2.29
CA PHE A 201 0.38 -11.33 -0.95
C PHE A 201 1.25 -10.70 0.14
N GLY A 202 2.56 -10.57 -0.11
CA GLY A 202 3.48 -9.90 0.82
C GLY A 202 3.17 -8.41 1.02
N ALA A 203 2.72 -7.71 -0.03
CA ALA A 203 2.34 -6.30 0.06
C ALA A 203 1.06 -6.12 0.90
N LEU A 204 0.06 -6.98 0.71
CA LEU A 204 -1.13 -7.03 1.57
C LEU A 204 -0.77 -7.35 3.02
N GLY A 205 0.13 -8.33 3.23
CA GLY A 205 0.67 -8.67 4.55
C GLY A 205 1.38 -7.50 5.22
N GLY A 206 2.10 -6.66 4.47
CA GLY A 206 2.73 -5.44 4.98
C GLY A 206 1.71 -4.45 5.56
N ILE A 207 0.63 -4.15 4.83
CA ILE A 207 -0.44 -3.25 5.30
C ILE A 207 -1.13 -3.82 6.53
N ILE A 208 -1.58 -5.08 6.45
CA ILE A 208 -2.31 -5.72 7.54
C ILE A 208 -1.41 -5.83 8.78
N GLY A 209 -0.15 -6.23 8.60
CA GLY A 209 0.82 -6.34 9.68
C GLY A 209 1.05 -5.00 10.39
N GLN A 210 1.20 -3.91 9.64
CA GLN A 210 1.37 -2.58 10.22
C GLN A 210 0.10 -2.10 10.95
N LEU A 211 -1.09 -2.32 10.36
CA LEU A 211 -2.35 -1.98 11.02
C LEU A 211 -2.56 -2.79 12.32
N LEU A 212 -2.31 -4.10 12.28
CA LEU A 212 -2.42 -4.97 13.45
C LEU A 212 -1.43 -4.56 14.52
N PHE A 213 -0.16 -4.33 14.15
CA PHE A 213 0.86 -3.89 15.08
C PHE A 213 0.47 -2.58 15.76
N MET A 214 0.06 -1.56 15.00
CA MET A 214 -0.37 -0.27 15.54
C MET A 214 -1.59 -0.41 16.45
N THR A 215 -2.60 -1.16 16.00
CA THR A 215 -3.83 -1.42 16.79
C THR A 215 -3.51 -2.14 18.09
N SER A 216 -2.64 -3.16 18.05
CA SER A 216 -2.17 -3.87 19.24
C SER A 216 -1.38 -2.96 20.18
N THR A 217 -0.53 -2.07 19.66
CA THR A 217 0.18 -1.09 20.50
C THR A 217 -0.80 -0.13 21.16
N ALA A 218 -1.81 0.37 20.45
CA ALA A 218 -2.81 1.25 21.04
C ALA A 218 -3.61 0.55 22.15
N PHE A 219 -4.02 -0.70 21.95
CA PHE A 219 -4.65 -1.49 23.02
C PHE A 219 -3.72 -1.68 24.22
N TRP A 220 -2.43 -1.96 23.97
CA TRP A 220 -1.43 -2.12 25.02
C TRP A 220 -1.27 -0.83 25.83
N VAL A 221 -1.05 0.32 25.17
CA VAL A 221 -0.95 1.63 25.82
C VAL A 221 -2.17 1.93 26.67
N ALA A 222 -3.38 1.68 26.14
CA ALA A 222 -4.64 1.89 26.84
C ALA A 222 -4.77 1.09 28.16
N ARG A 223 -3.99 0.01 28.32
CA ARG A 223 -4.02 -0.88 29.49
C ARG A 223 -2.86 -0.66 30.45
N THR A 224 -1.82 0.07 30.04
CA THR A 224 -0.58 0.23 30.81
C THR A 224 -0.30 1.66 31.24
N VAL A 225 -0.93 2.65 30.61
CA VAL A 225 -0.71 4.06 30.96
C VAL A 225 -1.53 4.45 32.19
N ASP A 226 -0.92 5.22 33.09
CA ASP A 226 -1.59 5.71 34.30
C ASP A 226 -2.50 6.92 34.03
N ASP A 227 -2.25 7.66 32.94
CA ASP A 227 -3.04 8.82 32.52
C ASP A 227 -4.40 8.38 31.93
N PRO A 228 -5.53 8.70 32.59
CA PRO A 228 -6.85 8.28 32.13
C PRO A 228 -7.25 8.86 30.76
N GLU A 229 -6.82 10.08 30.41
CA GLU A 229 -7.18 10.71 29.13
C GLU A 229 -6.47 10.02 27.96
N VAL A 230 -5.19 9.69 28.17
CA VAL A 230 -4.40 8.93 27.19
C VAL A 230 -4.97 7.52 27.05
N ALA A 231 -5.35 6.87 28.15
CA ALA A 231 -5.93 5.53 28.13
C ALA A 231 -7.23 5.48 27.30
N VAL A 232 -8.15 6.41 27.54
CA VAL A 232 -9.42 6.52 26.80
C VAL A 232 -9.18 6.79 25.31
N THR A 233 -8.25 7.69 25.00
CA THR A 233 -7.90 8.03 23.61
C THR A 233 -7.29 6.82 22.88
N ALA A 234 -6.37 6.12 23.52
CA ALA A 234 -5.72 4.93 22.97
C ALA A 234 -6.73 3.78 22.75
N ASP A 235 -7.69 3.57 23.65
CA ASP A 235 -8.72 2.54 23.50
C ASP A 235 -9.70 2.89 22.36
N ALA A 236 -10.08 4.16 22.24
CA ALA A 236 -10.90 4.63 21.11
C ALA A 236 -10.18 4.49 19.76
N LEU A 237 -8.88 4.78 19.71
CA LEU A 237 -8.05 4.57 18.53
C LEU A 237 -7.99 3.09 18.13
N ALA A 238 -7.66 2.21 19.09
CA ALA A 238 -7.57 0.78 18.86
C ALA A 238 -8.92 0.19 18.42
N GLY A 239 -10.00 0.55 19.10
CA GLY A 239 -11.36 0.14 18.75
C GLY A 239 -11.77 0.60 17.36
N SER A 240 -11.48 1.85 16.99
CA SER A 240 -11.80 2.40 15.67
C SER A 240 -11.04 1.68 14.56
N ALA A 241 -9.72 1.47 14.72
CA ALA A 241 -8.90 0.76 13.73
C ALA A 241 -9.36 -0.69 13.55
N PHE A 242 -9.69 -1.37 14.65
CA PHE A 242 -10.22 -2.73 14.63
C PHE A 242 -11.58 -2.82 13.93
N ILE A 243 -12.54 -1.97 14.31
CA ILE A 243 -13.90 -1.98 13.76
C ILE A 243 -13.89 -1.60 12.27
N MET A 244 -13.05 -0.65 11.85
CA MET A 244 -12.91 -0.30 10.44
C MET A 244 -12.33 -1.44 9.58
N GLY A 245 -11.52 -2.32 10.17
CA GLY A 245 -10.96 -3.48 9.46
C GLY A 245 -12.01 -4.54 9.10
N ILE A 246 -13.03 -4.74 9.94
CA ILE A 246 -14.08 -5.76 9.74
C ILE A 246 -14.82 -5.61 8.40
N PRO A 247 -15.44 -4.46 8.08
CA PRO A 247 -16.16 -4.30 6.82
C PRO A 247 -15.22 -4.42 5.61
N VAL A 248 -13.97 -3.96 5.72
CA VAL A 248 -12.98 -4.10 4.64
C VAL A 248 -12.70 -5.56 4.32
N VAL A 249 -12.48 -6.39 5.34
CA VAL A 249 -12.24 -7.83 5.17
C VAL A 249 -13.48 -8.53 4.60
N LEU A 250 -14.67 -8.23 5.14
CA LEU A 250 -15.92 -8.84 4.67
C LEU A 250 -16.23 -8.45 3.22
N MET A 251 -16.09 -7.17 2.86
CA MET A 251 -16.31 -6.70 1.49
C MET A 251 -15.30 -7.30 0.52
N THR A 252 -14.04 -7.45 0.93
CA THR A 252 -13.01 -8.12 0.12
C THR A 252 -13.35 -9.60 -0.08
N ALA A 253 -13.80 -10.30 0.97
CA ALA A 253 -14.20 -11.70 0.87
C ALA A 253 -15.42 -11.89 -0.05
N VAL A 254 -16.42 -11.02 0.06
CA VAL A 254 -17.60 -11.00 -0.83
C VAL A 254 -17.19 -10.72 -2.28
N HIS A 255 -16.32 -9.73 -2.49
CA HIS A 255 -15.79 -9.40 -3.82
C HIS A 255 -15.00 -10.56 -4.43
N TRP A 256 -14.12 -11.20 -3.66
CA TRP A 256 -13.38 -12.37 -4.17
C TRP A 256 -14.30 -13.54 -4.49
N ARG A 257 -15.33 -13.76 -3.66
CA ARG A 257 -16.34 -14.78 -3.94
C ARG A 257 -17.11 -14.48 -5.22
N SER A 258 -17.50 -13.22 -5.46
CA SER A 258 -18.22 -12.83 -6.67
C SER A 258 -17.37 -12.99 -7.93
N LEU A 259 -16.06 -12.69 -7.84
CA LEU A 259 -15.10 -12.94 -8.92
C LEU A 259 -15.00 -14.43 -9.25
N SER A 260 -14.81 -15.30 -8.25
CA SER A 260 -14.73 -16.75 -8.48
C SER A 260 -16.00 -17.31 -9.13
N LEU A 261 -17.18 -16.88 -8.68
CA LEU A 261 -18.46 -17.30 -9.27
C LEU A 261 -18.61 -16.84 -10.73
N SER A 262 -18.16 -15.63 -11.03
CA SER A 262 -18.20 -15.08 -12.39
C SER A 262 -17.28 -15.86 -13.32
N GLU A 263 -16.08 -16.22 -12.87
CA GLU A 263 -15.14 -17.04 -13.64
C GLU A 263 -15.67 -18.45 -13.89
N SER A 264 -16.26 -19.10 -12.89
CA SER A 264 -16.88 -20.43 -13.06
C SER A 264 -18.04 -20.39 -14.06
N ARG A 265 -18.85 -19.33 -14.05
CA ARG A 265 -19.94 -19.14 -15.00
C ARG A 265 -19.43 -18.89 -16.42
N GLU A 266 -18.45 -18.01 -16.59
CA GLU A 266 -17.83 -17.75 -17.91
C GLU A 266 -17.21 -19.03 -18.49
N GLN A 267 -16.64 -19.90 -17.64
CA GLN A 267 -16.10 -21.18 -18.06
C GLN A 267 -17.19 -22.19 -18.45
N ALA A 268 -18.30 -22.26 -17.71
CA ALA A 268 -19.44 -23.09 -18.07
C ALA A 268 -20.07 -22.66 -19.40
N ASP A 269 -20.33 -21.36 -19.57
CA ASP A 269 -20.89 -20.78 -20.79
C ASP A 269 -19.98 -21.08 -22.01
N ARG A 270 -18.64 -21.03 -21.84
CA ARG A 270 -17.69 -21.40 -22.91
C ARG A 270 -17.76 -22.87 -23.28
N LEU A 271 -17.86 -23.77 -22.30
CA LEU A 271 -17.98 -25.21 -22.55
C LEU A 271 -19.29 -25.54 -23.27
N GLU A 272 -20.41 -24.94 -22.87
CA GLU A 272 -21.69 -25.08 -23.58
C GLU A 272 -21.62 -24.58 -25.01
N LEU A 273 -20.95 -23.43 -25.25
CA LEU A 273 -20.73 -22.92 -26.61
C LEU A 273 -19.85 -23.85 -27.45
N ASP A 274 -18.78 -24.38 -26.88
CA ASP A 274 -17.89 -25.31 -27.58
C ASP A 274 -18.64 -26.61 -27.95
N GLU A 275 -19.45 -27.17 -27.04
CA GLU A 275 -20.32 -28.33 -27.31
C GLU A 275 -21.36 -28.07 -28.42
N LEU A 276 -21.88 -26.84 -28.53
CA LEU A 276 -22.83 -26.45 -29.57
C LEU A 276 -22.15 -26.18 -30.94
N VAL A 277 -20.91 -25.69 -30.93
CA VAL A 277 -20.17 -25.31 -32.14
C VAL A 277 -19.39 -26.47 -32.75
N GLU A 278 -18.88 -27.41 -31.94
CA GLU A 278 -18.18 -28.61 -32.39
C GLU A 278 -18.94 -29.40 -33.49
N PRO A 279 -20.25 -29.71 -33.36
CA PRO A 279 -20.99 -30.40 -34.41
C PRO A 279 -21.21 -29.55 -35.67
N LEU A 280 -21.24 -28.21 -35.58
CA LEU A 280 -21.36 -27.32 -36.75
C LEU A 280 -20.05 -27.23 -37.53
N GLY A 281 -18.90 -27.29 -36.87
CA GLY A 281 -17.59 -27.35 -37.53
C GLY A 281 -17.38 -28.64 -38.33
N ALA A 282 -17.93 -29.76 -37.85
CA ALA A 282 -17.92 -31.04 -38.56
C ALA A 282 -18.83 -31.05 -39.82
N VAL A 283 -19.89 -30.23 -39.84
CA VAL A 283 -20.79 -30.09 -41.01
C VAL A 283 -20.24 -29.09 -42.04
N LEU A 284 -19.47 -28.08 -41.59
CA LEU A 284 -18.93 -27.02 -42.44
C LEU A 284 -17.51 -27.27 -42.97
N THR A 285 -16.87 -28.38 -42.58
CA THR A 285 -15.68 -28.89 -43.25
C THR A 285 -16.14 -29.81 -44.37
N PRO A 286 -16.17 -29.38 -45.64
CA PRO A 286 -16.35 -30.33 -46.71
C PRO A 286 -15.12 -31.23 -46.66
N GLU A 287 -15.32 -32.52 -46.43
CA GLU A 287 -14.41 -33.53 -46.98
C GLU A 287 -14.05 -33.04 -48.38
N ALA A 288 -12.76 -32.83 -48.61
CA ALA A 288 -12.22 -32.60 -49.94
C ALA A 288 -12.76 -33.74 -50.81
N THR A 289 -13.82 -33.43 -51.55
CA THR A 289 -14.45 -34.32 -52.50
C THR A 289 -13.32 -34.74 -53.43
N GLY A 290 -13.07 -36.04 -53.47
CA GLY A 290 -11.98 -36.67 -54.20
C GLY A 290 -12.04 -36.38 -55.70
N LEU A 291 -11.62 -35.19 -56.08
CA LEU A 291 -11.25 -34.83 -57.43
C LEU A 291 -9.74 -34.94 -57.49
N GLU A 292 -9.27 -36.12 -57.86
CA GLU A 292 -7.91 -36.28 -58.36
C GLU A 292 -7.66 -35.25 -59.47
N PRO A 293 -6.52 -34.55 -59.45
CA PRO A 293 -6.15 -33.68 -60.56
C PRO A 293 -5.88 -34.57 -61.77
N SER A 294 -6.73 -34.48 -62.80
CA SER A 294 -6.47 -35.19 -64.05
C SER A 294 -5.21 -34.60 -64.70
N GLU A 295 -4.18 -35.41 -64.88
CA GLU A 295 -3.03 -35.09 -65.72
C GLU A 295 -3.47 -34.79 -67.15
N ARG A 296 -3.35 -33.52 -67.58
CA ARG A 296 -3.03 -33.10 -68.97
C ARG A 296 -2.35 -31.74 -68.98
#